data_AF-A0A116N5B8-F1
#
_entry.id   AF-A0A116N5B8-F1
#
_cell.length_a   1.000
_cell.length_b   1.000
_cell.length_c   1.000
_cell.angle_alpha   90.00
_cell.angle_beta   90.00
_cell.angle_gamma   90.00
#
_symmetry.space_group_name_H-M   'P 1'
#
loop_
_entity.id
_entity.type
_entity.pdbx_description
1 polymer ?
#
loop_
_entity_poly.entity_id
_entity_poly.type
_entity_poly.pdbx_seq_one_letter_code
_entity_poly.pdbx_strand_id
1 'polypeptide(L)' 'MKNIRLKLARVEKDMTQGDLAEAIGVTRQTIGLIEAGKYNPSLSLCLSICHCLEKSLDQLFWEEPTNEKNCD' A
#
# COMPACT_ATOMS: atom_id res chain seq x y z
N MET A 1 -6.75 -5.82 7.38
CA MET A 1 -5.80 -5.00 6.60
C MET A 1 -6.62 -4.25 5.58
N LYS A 2 -6.49 -2.93 5.51
CA LYS A 2 -7.28 -2.10 4.58
C LYS A 2 -6.61 -2.01 3.22
N ASN A 3 -5.29 -1.90 3.18
CA ASN A 3 -4.51 -1.78 1.93
C ASN A 3 -4.02 -3.15 1.45
N ILE A 4 -4.95 -4.01 1.00
CA ILE A 4 -4.64 -5.36 0.53
C ILE A 4 -3.76 -5.33 -0.72
N ARG A 5 -4.01 -4.38 -1.64
CA ARG A 5 -3.24 -4.21 -2.89
C ARG A 5 -1.77 -3.92 -2.63
N LEU A 6 -1.47 -3.03 -1.67
CA LEU A 6 -0.11 -2.77 -1.22
C LEU A 6 0.61 -4.03 -0.72
N LYS A 7 -0.06 -4.81 0.14
CA LYS A 7 0.49 -6.07 0.64
C LYS A 7 0.77 -7.06 -0.49
N LEU A 8 -0.16 -7.20 -1.45
CA LEU A 8 0.00 -8.10 -2.59
C LEU A 8 1.19 -7.69 -3.45
N ALA A 9 1.28 -6.42 -3.84
CA ALA A 9 2.40 -5.91 -4.64
C ALA A 9 3.75 -6.09 -3.93
N ARG A 10 3.79 -5.94 -2.61
CA ARG A 10 4.99 -6.23 -1.81
C ARG A 10 5.38 -7.71 -1.84
N VAL A 11 4.41 -8.60 -1.71
CA VAL A 11 4.65 -10.06 -1.76
C VAL A 11 5.01 -10.52 -3.17
N GLU A 12 4.44 -9.92 -4.22
CA GLU A 12 4.83 -10.18 -5.63
C GLU A 12 6.30 -9.85 -5.92
N LYS A 13 6.90 -8.96 -5.12
CA LYS A 13 8.33 -8.60 -5.17
C LYS A 13 9.19 -9.41 -4.17
N ASP A 14 8.61 -10.43 -3.52
CA ASP A 14 9.25 -11.21 -2.45
C ASP A 14 9.79 -10.37 -1.28
N MET A 15 9.21 -9.19 -1.06
CA MET A 15 9.64 -8.27 0.00
C MET A 15 8.87 -8.52 1.29
N THR A 16 9.56 -8.48 2.43
CA THR A 16 8.94 -8.33 3.74
C THR A 16 8.57 -6.86 4.00
N GLN A 17 7.77 -6.61 5.04
CA GLN A 17 7.51 -5.23 5.49
C GLN A 17 8.80 -4.49 5.89
N GLY A 18 9.81 -5.22 6.36
CA GLY A 18 11.12 -4.65 6.69
C GLY A 18 11.87 -4.22 5.45
N ASP A 19 11.90 -5.08 4.43
CA ASP A 19 12.61 -4.80 3.18
C ASP A 19 12.02 -3.59 2.45
N LEU A 20 10.69 -3.50 2.39
CA LEU A 20 10.03 -2.32 1.80
C LEU A 20 10.34 -1.05 2.61
N ALA A 21 10.38 -1.17 3.94
CA ALA A 21 10.67 -0.03 4.80
C ALA A 21 12.10 0.47 4.61
N GLU A 22 13.08 -0.44 4.55
CA GLU A 22 14.48 -0.14 4.28
C GLU A 22 14.65 0.51 2.91
N ALA A 23 14.01 -0.06 1.87
CA ALA A 23 14.10 0.44 0.50
C ALA A 23 13.59 1.88 0.34
N ILE A 24 12.62 2.32 1.15
CA ILE A 24 12.03 3.67 1.07
C ILE A 24 12.39 4.57 2.25
N GLY A 25 13.29 4.13 3.13
CA GLY A 25 13.81 4.93 4.25
C GLY A 25 12.78 5.21 5.37
N VAL A 26 11.90 4.25 5.67
CA VAL A 26 10.94 4.35 6.78
C VAL A 26 11.09 3.17 7.75
N THR A 27 10.32 3.17 8.83
CA THR A 27 10.31 2.03 9.76
C THR A 27 9.40 0.92 9.28
N ARG A 28 9.71 -0.34 9.62
CA ARG A 28 8.82 -1.49 9.41
C ARG A 28 7.41 -1.25 9.98
N GLN A 29 7.33 -0.56 11.13
CA GLN A 29 6.06 -0.20 11.76
C GLN A 29 5.23 0.74 10.88
N THR A 30 5.86 1.71 10.22
CA THR A 30 5.21 2.60 9.26
C THR A 30 4.51 1.81 8.15
N ILE A 31 5.22 0.85 7.52
CA ILE A 31 4.64 -0.02 6.50
C ILE A 31 3.47 -0.83 7.07
N GLY A 32 3.62 -1.41 8.25
CA GLY A 32 2.55 -2.17 8.90
C GLY A 32 1.30 -1.32 9.19
N LEU A 33 1.46 -0.06 9.60
CA LEU A 33 0.34 0.86 9.82
C LEU A 33 -0.34 1.26 8.51
N ILE A 34 0.42 1.45 7.43
CA ILE A 34 -0.13 1.70 6.09
C ILE A 34 -0.93 0.49 5.63
N GLU A 35 -0.37 -0.73 5.67
CA GLU A 35 -1.10 -1.96 5.27
C GLU A 35 -2.38 -2.18 6.11
N ALA A 36 -2.33 -1.82 7.38
CA ALA A 36 -3.49 -1.86 8.27
C ALA A 36 -4.54 -0.77 7.98
N GLY A 37 -4.20 0.27 7.20
CA GLY A 37 -5.04 1.45 6.98
C GLY A 37 -5.12 2.38 8.19
N LYS A 38 -4.19 2.25 9.14
CA LYS A 38 -4.13 3.03 10.38
C LYS A 38 -3.25 4.28 10.26
N TYR A 39 -2.57 4.43 9.14
CA TYR A 39 -1.76 5.60 8.82
C TYR A 39 -2.04 6.03 7.38
N ASN A 40 -2.29 7.32 7.20
CA ASN A 40 -2.44 7.92 5.89
C ASN A 40 -1.06 8.48 5.45
N PRO A 41 -0.34 7.81 4.53
CA PRO A 41 0.96 8.25 4.07
C PRO A 41 0.87 9.58 3.30
N SER A 42 1.96 10.35 3.30
CA SER A 42 2.09 11.51 2.42
C SER A 42 2.17 11.07 0.95
N LEU A 43 1.84 11.98 0.02
CA LEU A 43 1.99 11.72 -1.42
C LEU A 43 3.41 11.27 -1.78
N SER A 44 4.43 11.91 -1.18
CA SER A 44 5.82 11.52 -1.38
C SER A 44 6.10 10.07 -0.98
N LEU A 45 5.56 9.62 0.15
CA LEU A 45 5.72 8.24 0.60
C LEU A 45 4.96 7.26 -0.30
N CYS A 46 3.75 7.63 -0.75
CA CYS A 46 3.02 6.84 -1.73
C CYS A 46 3.82 6.66 -3.03
N LEU A 47 4.44 7.73 -3.54
CA LEU A 47 5.28 7.67 -4.74
C LEU A 47 6.50 6.79 -4.53
N SER A 48 7.19 6.90 -3.39
CA SER A 48 8.32 6.02 -3.06
C SER A 48 7.92 4.54 -3.04
N ILE A 49 6.76 4.23 -2.47
CA ILE A 49 6.19 2.87 -2.47
C ILE A 49 5.88 2.42 -3.91
N CYS A 50 5.25 3.27 -4.71
CA CYS A 50 4.92 2.99 -6.11
C CYS A 50 6.18 2.65 -6.93
N HIS A 51 7.23 3.47 -6.79
CA HIS A 51 8.50 3.24 -7.47
C HIS A 51 9.19 1.95 -7.01
N CYS A 52 9.20 1.68 -5.71
CA CYS A 52 9.81 0.48 -5.15
C CYS A 52 9.09 -0.81 -5.61
N LEU A 53 7.76 -0.79 -5.66
CA LEU A 53 6.94 -1.94 -6.01
C LEU A 53 6.63 -2.04 -7.52
N GLU A 54 7.09 -1.07 -8.33
CA GLU A 54 6.80 -0.95 -9.75
C GLU A 54 5.29 -0.99 -10.06
N LYS A 55 4.50 -0.26 -9.27
CA LYS A 55 3.05 -0.11 -9.45
C LYS A 55 2.67 1.36 -9.51
N SER A 56 1.55 1.68 -10.15
CA SER A 56 0.98 3.02 -10.12
C SER A 56 0.22 3.30 -8.81
N LEU A 57 -0.04 4.58 -8.53
CA LEU A 57 -0.83 5.00 -7.39
C LEU A 57 -2.22 4.36 -7.40
N ASP A 58 -2.84 4.28 -8.59
CA ASP A 58 -4.17 3.71 -8.77
C ASP A 58 -4.21 2.21 -8.44
N GLN A 59 -3.14 1.50 -8.79
CA GLN A 59 -3.01 0.07 -8.52
C GLN A 59 -2.83 -0.24 -7.03
N LEU A 60 -2.30 0.69 -6.23
CA LEU A 60 -2.00 0.45 -4.82
C LEU A 60 -3.03 1.03 -3.85
N PHE A 61 -3.56 2.22 -4.14
CA PHE A 61 -4.33 3.02 -3.17
C PHE A 61 -5.75 3.37 -3.60
N TRP A 62 -6.14 3.12 -4.86
CA TRP A 62 -7.50 3.39 -5.29
C TRP A 62 -8.45 2.29 -4.82
N GLU A 63 -9.53 2.68 -4.15
CA GLU A 63 -10.66 1.80 -3.86
C GLU A 63 -11.48 1.64 -5.15
N GLU A 64 -11.82 0.41 -5.55
CA GLU A 64 -12.84 0.28 -6.60
C GLU A 64 -14.14 0.86 -6.05
N PRO A 65 -14.89 1.63 -6.85
CA PRO A 65 -16.19 2.11 -6.42
C PRO A 65 -16.99 0.90 -5.99
N THR A 66 -17.27 0.80 -4.70
CA THR A 66 -18.20 -0.19 -4.17
C THR A 66 -19.49 0.06 -4.91
N ASN A 67 -19.86 -0.88 -5.78
CA ASN A 67 -21.15 -0.87 -6.43
C ASN A 67 -22.20 -1.11 -5.33
N GLU A 68 -22.55 -0.06 -4.60
CA GLU A 68 -23.73 -0.03 -3.74
C GLU A 68 -24.95 -0.08 -4.65
N LYS A 69 -25.20 -1.23 -5.26
CA LYS A 69 -26.56 -1.65 -5.59
C LYS A 69 -27.11 -2.36 -4.36
N ASN A 70 -27.44 -1.57 -3.33
CA ASN A 70 -28.54 -1.93 -2.45
C ASN A 70 -29.81 -1.32 -3.07
N CYS A 71 -30.31 -1.97 -4.11
CA CYS A 71 -31.74 -1.94 -4.42
C CYS A 71 -32.28 -3.28 -3.95
N ASP A 72 -32.88 -3.26 -2.76
CA ASP A 72 -34.02 -4.10 -2.39
C ASP A 72 -34.87 -3.29 -1.41
#